data_AF-A0A455U6N0-F1
#
_entry.id   AF-A0A455U6N0-F1
#
_cell.length_a   1.000
_cell.length_b   1.000
_cell.length_c   1.000
_cell.angle_alpha   90.00
_cell.angle_beta   90.00
_cell.angle_gamma   90.00
#
_symmetry.space_group_name_H-M   'P 1'
#
loop_
_entity.id
_entity.type
_entity.pdbx_description
1 polymer ?
#
loop_
_entity_poly.entity_id
_entity_poly.type
_entity_poly.pdbx_seq_one_letter_code
_entity_poly.pdbx_strand_id
1 'polypeptide(L)'
;MDEYTERDIMGLDRQGNYYSRHLSAMTGEQLHDKSDIAAELAWRDARIDELSGAIDQLLSKPYVTEADIQRARAAQNGNSKSKAKAKDK
;
A
#
# COMPACT_ATOMS: atom_id res chain seq x y z
N MET A 1 7.28 -1.90 -31.61
CA MET A 1 7.56 -1.74 -30.18
C MET A 1 7.41 -3.12 -29.61
N ASP A 2 8.50 -3.78 -29.25
CA ASP A 2 8.43 -5.11 -28.65
C ASP A 2 7.92 -4.96 -27.22
N GLU A 3 6.61 -5.19 -27.06
CA GLU A 3 5.86 -5.01 -25.81
C GLU A 3 6.21 -6.06 -24.74
N TYR A 4 7.07 -7.03 -25.08
CA TYR A 4 7.50 -8.08 -24.17
C TYR A 4 9.02 -8.13 -24.08
N THR A 5 9.57 -7.48 -23.06
CA THR A 5 10.96 -7.68 -22.65
C THR A 5 11.08 -9.05 -21.96
N GLU A 6 12.04 -9.86 -22.39
CA GLU A 6 12.37 -11.12 -21.73
C GLU A 6 12.69 -10.90 -20.25
N ARG A 7 12.12 -11.72 -19.36
CA ARG A 7 12.33 -11.64 -17.91
C ARG A 7 13.39 -12.65 -17.48
N ASP A 8 14.28 -12.25 -16.56
CA ASP A 8 15.24 -13.18 -15.94
C ASP A 8 14.52 -14.13 -14.98
N ILE A 9 14.03 -15.24 -15.53
CA ILE A 9 13.33 -16.29 -14.78
C ILE A 9 14.22 -16.91 -13.69
N MET A 10 15.53 -17.01 -13.93
CA MET A 10 16.48 -17.55 -12.95
C MET A 10 16.67 -16.59 -11.78
N GLY A 11 16.70 -15.29 -12.05
CA GLY A 11 16.70 -14.24 -11.03
C GLY A 11 15.45 -14.27 -10.17
N LEU A 12 14.27 -14.41 -10.78
CA LEU A 12 12.99 -14.52 -10.08
C LEU A 12 12.94 -15.75 -9.17
N ASP A 13 13.45 -16.89 -9.63
CA ASP A 13 13.51 -18.08 -8.77
C ASP A 13 14.53 -17.95 -7.65
N ARG A 14 15.68 -17.32 -7.89
CA ARG A 14 16.65 -17.06 -6.82
C ARG A 14 16.10 -16.13 -5.73
N GLN A 15 15.22 -15.19 -6.07
CA GLN A 15 14.61 -14.25 -5.12
C GLN A 15 13.53 -14.87 -4.23
N GLY A 16 12.98 -16.04 -4.59
CA GLY A 16 11.91 -16.66 -3.80
C GLY A 16 11.10 -17.74 -4.50
N ASN A 17 11.67 -18.39 -5.52
CA ASN A 17 11.03 -19.39 -6.38
C ASN A 17 9.77 -18.84 -7.08
N TYR A 18 9.74 -17.56 -7.43
CA TYR A 18 8.53 -16.91 -7.95
C TYR A 18 8.05 -17.52 -9.26
N TYR A 19 8.97 -17.83 -10.19
CA TYR A 19 8.63 -18.42 -11.47
C TYR A 19 8.18 -19.88 -11.29
N SER A 20 8.96 -20.69 -10.58
CA SER A 20 8.67 -22.09 -10.30
C SER A 20 7.35 -22.29 -9.53
N ARG A 21 7.08 -21.46 -8.53
CA ARG A 21 5.80 -21.50 -7.78
C ARG A 21 4.62 -21.15 -8.67
N HIS A 22 4.78 -20.14 -9.54
CA HIS A 22 3.71 -19.74 -10.43
C HIS A 22 3.41 -20.83 -11.47
N LEU A 23 4.45 -21.43 -12.04
CA LEU A 23 4.33 -22.51 -13.01
C LEU A 23 3.68 -23.75 -12.38
N SER A 24 4.05 -24.09 -11.15
CA SER A 24 3.38 -25.14 -10.36
C SER A 24 1.91 -24.83 -10.09
N ALA A 25 1.56 -23.58 -9.74
CA ALA A 25 0.18 -23.17 -9.48
C ALA A 25 -0.67 -23.23 -10.75
N MET A 26 -0.17 -22.70 -11.88
CA MET A 26 -0.86 -22.78 -13.17
C MET A 26 -1.12 -24.22 -13.61
N THR A 27 -0.16 -25.12 -13.33
CA THR A 27 -0.31 -26.55 -13.63
C THR A 27 -1.33 -27.22 -12.70
N GLY A 28 -1.35 -26.88 -11.41
CA GLY A 28 -2.28 -27.44 -10.42
C GLY A 28 -3.70 -26.91 -10.50
N GLU A 29 -3.88 -25.64 -10.89
CA GLU A 29 -5.16 -24.95 -11.03
C GLU A 29 -5.81 -25.17 -12.40
N GLN A 30 -5.20 -26.00 -13.25
CA GLN A 30 -5.68 -26.29 -14.61
C GLN A 30 -5.84 -25.05 -15.50
N LEU A 31 -5.08 -24.00 -15.21
CA LEU A 31 -4.93 -22.78 -16.02
C LEU A 31 -4.11 -23.12 -17.28
N HIS A 32 -4.68 -23.93 -18.15
CA HIS A 32 -4.04 -24.42 -19.38
C HIS A 32 -4.45 -23.58 -20.60
N ASP A 33 -5.61 -22.94 -20.53
CA ASP A 33 -6.13 -22.10 -21.59
C ASP A 33 -5.67 -20.65 -21.41
N LYS A 34 -5.25 -20.03 -22.52
CA LYS A 34 -4.72 -18.66 -22.52
C LYS A 34 -5.70 -17.63 -21.95
N SER A 35 -7.00 -17.87 -22.09
CA SER A 35 -8.05 -17.02 -21.53
C SER A 35 -8.05 -17.01 -20.01
N ASP A 36 -7.83 -18.16 -19.38
CA ASP A 36 -7.84 -18.28 -17.93
C ASP A 36 -6.58 -17.62 -17.36
N ILE A 37 -5.44 -17.85 -18.01
CA ILE A 37 -4.16 -17.22 -17.64
C ILE A 37 -4.29 -15.69 -17.74
N ALA A 38 -4.90 -15.20 -18.82
CA ALA A 38 -5.12 -13.76 -18.99
C ALA A 38 -6.07 -13.18 -17.92
N ALA A 39 -7.14 -13.90 -17.56
CA ALA A 39 -8.08 -13.49 -16.53
C ALA A 39 -7.41 -13.40 -15.14
N GLU A 40 -6.60 -14.41 -14.79
CA GLU A 40 -5.86 -14.44 -13.53
C GLU A 40 -4.79 -13.33 -13.48
N LEU A 41 -4.05 -13.11 -14.56
CA LEU A 41 -3.09 -12.00 -14.63
C LEU A 41 -3.78 -10.64 -14.48
N ALA A 42 -4.90 -10.42 -15.18
CA ALA A 42 -5.67 -9.19 -15.07
C ALA A 42 -6.21 -8.96 -13.64
N TRP A 43 -6.68 -10.03 -12.98
CA TRP A 43 -7.12 -9.95 -11.58
C TRP A 43 -5.97 -9.58 -10.64
N ARG A 44 -4.79 -10.16 -10.84
CA ARG A 44 -3.58 -9.84 -10.05
C ARG A 44 -3.13 -8.40 -10.25
N ASP A 45 -3.11 -7.92 -11.49
CA ASP A 45 -2.75 -6.53 -11.81
C ASP A 45 -3.70 -5.55 -11.10
N ALA A 46 -5.02 -5.78 -11.20
CA ALA A 46 -6.01 -4.97 -10.50
C ALA A 46 -5.79 -4.96 -8.97
N ARG A 47 -5.41 -6.10 -8.39
CA ARG A 47 -5.12 -6.19 -6.95
C ARG A 47 -3.84 -5.48 -6.56
N ILE A 48 -2.81 -5.51 -7.41
CA ILE A 48 -1.55 -4.78 -7.20
C ILE A 48 -1.82 -3.27 -7.23
N ASP A 49 -2.63 -2.79 -8.18
CA ASP A 49 -3.00 -1.37 -8.27
C ASP A 49 -3.75 -0.89 -7.02
N GLU A 50 -4.73 -1.69 -6.54
CA GLU A 50 -5.47 -1.39 -5.31
C GLU A 50 -4.54 -1.29 -4.10
N LEU A 51 -3.64 -2.27 -3.92
CA LEU A 51 -2.71 -2.29 -2.79
C LEU A 51 -1.67 -1.17 -2.87
N SER A 52 -1.19 -0.86 -4.07
CA SER A 52 -0.26 0.26 -4.28
C SER A 52 -0.92 1.59 -3.93
N GLY A 53 -2.17 1.79 -4.36
CA GLY A 53 -2.97 2.97 -3.97
C GLY A 53 -3.21 3.06 -2.46
N ALA A 54 -3.43 1.93 -1.78
CA ALA A 54 -3.56 1.91 -0.33
C ALA A 54 -2.25 2.28 0.39
N ILE A 55 -1.11 1.80 -0.12
CA ILE A 55 0.23 2.18 0.38
C ILE A 55 0.45 3.68 0.20
N ASP A 56 0.16 4.24 -0.97
CA ASP A 56 0.32 5.66 -1.23
C ASP A 56 -0.58 6.52 -0.32
N GLN A 57 -1.81 6.08 -0.06
CA GLN A 57 -2.70 6.73 0.90
C GLN A 57 -2.17 6.67 2.33
N LEU A 58 -1.54 5.56 2.72
CA LEU A 58 -0.95 5.42 4.05
C LEU A 58 0.29 6.31 4.20
N LEU A 59 1.13 6.38 3.17
CA LEU A 59 2.35 7.19 3.16
C LEU A 59 2.06 8.69 3.03
N SER A 60 0.96 9.08 2.38
CA SER A 60 0.53 10.48 2.23
C SER A 60 -0.23 11.02 3.45
N LYS A 61 -0.69 10.16 4.36
CA LYS A 61 -1.30 10.61 5.62
C LYS A 61 -0.25 11.30 6.48
N PRO A 62 -0.42 12.59 6.83
CA PRO A 62 0.50 13.26 7.71
C PRO A 62 0.45 12.59 9.09
N TYR A 63 1.58 12.09 9.55
CA TYR A 63 1.71 11.59 10.92
C TYR A 63 1.60 12.79 11.85
N VAL A 64 0.67 12.74 12.81
CA VAL A 64 0.61 13.76 13.88
C VAL A 64 1.89 13.59 14.69
N THR A 65 2.78 14.57 14.63
CA THR A 65 4.02 14.50 15.38
C THR A 65 3.75 14.81 16.85
N GLU A 66 4.62 14.32 17.74
CA GLU A 66 4.54 14.67 19.17
C GLU A 66 4.53 16.21 19.35
N ALA A 67 5.26 16.94 18.50
CA ALA A 67 5.26 18.39 18.49
C ALA A 67 3.89 19.00 18.13
N ASP A 68 3.13 18.40 17.21
CA ASP A 68 1.75 18.82 16.91
C ASP A 68 0.81 18.61 18.09
N ILE A 69 0.97 17.48 18.80
CA ILE A 69 0.20 17.14 20.00
C ILE A 69 0.49 18.16 21.11
N GLN A 70 1.75 18.50 21.34
CA GLN A 70 2.12 19.47 22.37
C GLN A 70 1.65 20.89 22.02
N ARG A 71 1.72 21.30 20.74
CA ARG A 71 1.13 22.58 20.27
C ARG A 71 -0.37 22.63 20.52
N ALA A 72 -1.10 21.55 20.21
CA ALA A 72 -2.54 21.47 20.45
C ALA A 72 -2.88 21.53 21.95
N ARG A 73 -2.13 20.83 22.81
CA ARG A 73 -2.29 20.89 24.28
C ARG A 73 -2.01 22.27 24.85
N ALA A 74 -0.95 22.93 24.38
CA ALA A 74 -0.61 24.28 24.80
C ALA A 74 -1.70 25.31 24.41
N ALA A 75 -2.26 25.19 23.21
CA ALA A 75 -3.38 26.03 22.75
C ALA A 75 -4.65 25.84 23.61
N GLN A 76 -4.96 24.61 24.03
CA GLN A 76 -6.10 24.35 24.91
C GLN A 76 -5.90 24.95 26.32
N ASN A 77 -4.69 24.81 26.90
CA ASN A 77 -4.39 25.38 28.22
C ASN A 77 -4.39 26.91 28.24
N GLY A 78 -3.97 27.56 27.15
CA GLY A 78 -4.05 29.02 27.00
C GLY A 78 -5.49 29.53 26.99
N ASN A 79 -6.40 28.82 26.33
CA ASN A 79 -7.81 29.21 26.23
C ASN A 79 -8.55 29.08 27.58
N SER A 80 -8.24 28.03 28.36
CA SER A 80 -8.81 27.79 29.70
C SER A 80 -8.43 28.88 30.70
N LYS A 81 -7.19 29.37 30.66
CA LYS A 81 -6.72 30.47 31.53
C LYS A 81 -7.35 31.81 31.17
N SER A 82 -7.55 32.08 29.88
CA SER A 82 -8.21 33.30 29.39
C SER A 82 -9.70 33.37 29.75
N LYS A 83 -10.42 32.24 29.71
CA LYS A 83 -11.82 32.16 30.15
C LYS A 83 -11.99 32.30 31.66
N ALA A 84 -11.08 31.76 32.46
CA ALA A 84 -11.11 31.91 33.92
C ALA A 84 -10.95 33.38 34.34
N LYS A 85 -10.08 34.14 33.67
CA LYS A 85 -9.86 35.57 33.96
C LYS A 85 -11.02 36.50 33.57
N ALA A 86 -11.89 36.06 32.66
CA ALA A 86 -13.04 36.84 32.19
C ALA A 86 -14.29 36.68 33.07
N LYS A 87 -14.30 35.70 33.98
CA LYS A 87 -15.44 35.40 34.87
C LYS A 87 -15.34 36.05 36.25
N ASP A 88 -14.19 36.64 36.56
CA ASP A 88 -13.86 37.34 37.82
C ASP A 88 -13.94 38.88 37.70
N LYS A 89 -14.53 39.41 36.62
CA LYS A 89 -14.89 40.81 36.45
C LYS A 89 -16.40 40.93 36.34
#